data_AF-A0A0A0BKF5-F1
#
_entry.id   AF-A0A0A0BKF5-F1
#
_cell.length_a   1.000
_cell.length_b   1.000
_cell.length_c   1.000
_cell.angle_alpha   90.00
_cell.angle_beta   90.00
_cell.angle_gamma   90.00
#
_symmetry.space_group_name_H-M   'P 1'
#
loop_
_entity.id
_entity.type
_entity.pdbx_description
1 polymer ?
#
loop_
_entity_poly.entity_id
_entity_poly.type
_entity_poly.pdbx_seq_one_letter_code
_entity_poly.pdbx_strand_id
1 'polypeptide(L)'
;MRPPAPRGPLGTAVGTALRRSPEPSPTLVEDAREAVARAQDALCDDDVQTTLLTMYELHYRGLDGVDERWEWHPDLLAARAVLEDAFESAVRAVVPVPATGARTAGEIAEALFELTADDSGPGVSGFIAKRATDDQAREFLIHRSIYHLKEADPHSWALPRLTGRPKSALIEIQADEYGGGRPGYLHAELYGATLRAVGLDDTYGAYVDVVPAPTLANVNLMSLFGLHRRLRGAIAGHLAAFEMTSSIPSRRYGHGFRRLGYGPDVTGYFDEHVEADAVHEQIAGRDLAGALAEAEPSVRDDVLWGAGACLALEERAGRHMLDRWEQGRTALREARPLAA
;
A
#
# COMPACT_ATOMS: atom_id res chain seq x y z
N MET A 1 -2.20 -4.09 -16.39
CA MET A 1 -0.81 -3.86 -15.93
C MET A 1 0.08 -4.86 -16.63
N ARG A 2 1.28 -4.49 -17.09
CA ARG A 2 2.21 -5.48 -17.64
C ARG A 2 2.56 -6.54 -16.59
N PRO A 3 2.54 -7.85 -16.92
CA PRO A 3 2.97 -8.88 -15.99
C PRO A 3 4.41 -8.62 -15.49
N PRO A 4 4.64 -8.56 -14.16
CA PRO A 4 5.98 -8.32 -13.62
C PRO A 4 6.95 -9.45 -13.96
N ALA A 5 8.24 -9.14 -14.04
CA ALA A 5 9.29 -10.13 -14.17
C ALA A 5 9.33 -11.03 -12.90
N PRO A 6 9.37 -12.37 -13.06
CA PRO A 6 9.44 -13.26 -11.92
C PRO A 6 10.76 -13.07 -11.16
N ARG A 7 10.68 -13.06 -9.83
CA ARG A 7 11.85 -12.87 -8.95
C ARG A 7 12.31 -14.15 -8.24
N GLY A 8 11.71 -15.27 -8.61
CA GLY A 8 12.12 -16.60 -8.18
C GLY A 8 11.24 -17.70 -8.78
N PRO A 9 11.40 -18.94 -8.30
CA PRO A 9 10.66 -20.10 -8.77
C PRO A 9 9.13 -19.94 -8.72
N LEU A 10 8.59 -19.35 -7.65
CA LEU A 10 7.14 -19.21 -7.50
C LEU A 10 6.58 -18.23 -8.54
N GLY A 11 7.18 -17.04 -8.67
CA GLY A 11 6.77 -16.08 -9.69
C GLY A 11 6.90 -16.64 -11.11
N THR A 12 7.89 -17.52 -11.34
CA THR A 12 8.07 -18.21 -12.63
C THR A 12 6.93 -19.19 -12.91
N ALA A 13 6.54 -19.98 -11.90
CA ALA A 13 5.42 -20.92 -12.00
C ALA A 13 4.09 -20.19 -12.24
N VAL A 14 3.79 -19.16 -11.43
CA VAL A 14 2.58 -18.34 -11.56
C VAL A 14 2.56 -17.62 -12.90
N GLY A 15 3.64 -16.96 -13.29
CA GLY A 15 3.72 -16.28 -14.59
C GLY A 15 3.55 -17.24 -15.78
N THR A 16 4.00 -18.49 -15.65
CA THR A 16 3.78 -19.53 -16.67
C THR A 16 2.33 -19.98 -16.74
N ALA A 17 1.68 -20.14 -15.59
CA ALA A 17 0.26 -20.48 -15.52
C ALA A 17 -0.61 -19.37 -16.14
N LEU A 18 -0.40 -18.12 -15.74
CA LEU A 18 -1.19 -16.97 -16.20
C LEU A 18 -1.11 -16.69 -17.72
N ARG A 19 -0.06 -17.16 -18.41
CA ARG A 19 0.06 -17.08 -19.87
C ARG A 19 -0.79 -18.11 -20.62
N ARG A 20 -1.40 -19.05 -19.91
CA ARG A 20 -2.28 -20.08 -20.47
C ARG A 20 -3.73 -19.78 -20.15
N SER A 21 -4.64 -20.47 -20.83
CA SER A 21 -6.04 -20.53 -20.40
C SER A 21 -6.12 -21.06 -18.95
N PRO A 22 -7.16 -20.67 -18.19
CA PRO A 22 -7.34 -20.99 -16.76
C PRO A 22 -7.70 -22.47 -16.58
N GLU A 23 -6.72 -23.33 -16.82
CA GLU A 23 -6.77 -24.77 -16.64
C GLU A 23 -6.23 -25.15 -15.25
N PRO A 24 -6.67 -26.30 -14.70
CA PRO A 24 -6.19 -26.78 -13.41
C PRO A 24 -4.65 -26.76 -13.33
N SER A 25 -4.15 -26.14 -12.26
CA SER A 25 -2.73 -25.90 -11.99
C SER A 25 -2.39 -26.37 -10.57
N PRO A 26 -2.49 -27.68 -10.28
CA PRO A 26 -2.47 -28.22 -8.92
C PRO A 26 -1.13 -28.07 -8.19
N THR A 27 -0.04 -27.76 -8.91
CA THR A 27 1.30 -27.60 -8.31
C THR A 27 1.47 -26.24 -7.63
N LEU A 28 0.65 -25.23 -7.97
CA LEU A 28 0.85 -23.86 -7.49
C LEU A 28 0.81 -23.73 -5.96
N VAL A 29 0.01 -24.57 -5.29
CA VAL A 29 -0.05 -24.59 -3.82
C VAL A 29 1.27 -25.08 -3.22
N GLU A 30 1.88 -26.10 -3.83
CA GLU A 30 3.17 -26.61 -3.37
C GLU A 30 4.30 -25.63 -3.68
N ASP A 31 4.29 -25.04 -4.88
CA ASP A 31 5.23 -23.97 -5.26
C ASP A 31 5.18 -22.80 -4.26
N ALA A 32 3.97 -22.42 -3.81
CA ALA A 32 3.78 -21.38 -2.80
C ALA A 32 4.33 -21.78 -1.42
N ARG A 33 4.11 -23.02 -0.99
CA ARG A 33 4.67 -23.54 0.28
C ARG A 33 6.19 -23.58 0.26
N GLU A 34 6.79 -24.04 -0.84
CA GLU A 34 8.24 -24.07 -1.00
C GLU A 34 8.85 -22.65 -0.97
N ALA A 35 8.20 -21.68 -1.62
CA ALA A 35 8.65 -20.30 -1.57
C ALA A 35 8.57 -19.71 -0.16
N VAL A 36 7.47 -19.93 0.57
CA VAL A 36 7.33 -19.51 1.97
C VAL A 36 8.36 -20.19 2.86
N ALA A 37 8.62 -21.48 2.69
CA ALA A 37 9.62 -22.21 3.48
C ALA A 37 11.06 -21.74 3.21
N ARG A 38 11.35 -21.25 2.00
CA ARG A 38 12.65 -20.68 1.63
C ARG A 38 12.81 -19.24 2.12
N ALA A 39 11.73 -18.47 2.20
CA ALA A 39 11.76 -17.09 2.63
C ALA A 39 12.19 -16.98 4.11
N GLN A 40 13.28 -16.29 4.38
CA GLN A 40 13.70 -15.99 5.76
C GLN A 40 12.77 -14.97 6.43
N ASP A 41 12.26 -14.03 5.64
CA ASP A 41 11.30 -13.02 6.06
C ASP A 41 10.34 -12.76 4.89
N ALA A 42 9.07 -13.16 5.06
CA ALA A 42 8.05 -12.99 4.04
C ALA A 42 7.83 -11.51 3.68
N LEU A 43 8.11 -10.55 4.57
CA LEU A 43 7.98 -9.10 4.32
C LEU A 43 9.10 -8.55 3.42
N CYS A 44 10.19 -9.29 3.26
CA CYS A 44 11.37 -8.87 2.50
C CYS A 44 11.75 -9.82 1.35
N ASP A 45 11.02 -10.91 1.16
CA ASP A 45 11.28 -11.84 0.06
C ASP A 45 10.70 -11.34 -1.26
N ASP A 46 11.58 -11.13 -2.25
CA ASP A 46 11.24 -10.59 -3.55
C ASP A 46 10.30 -11.50 -4.37
N ASP A 47 10.46 -12.83 -4.27
CA ASP A 47 9.64 -13.81 -5.00
C ASP A 47 8.23 -13.84 -4.40
N VAL A 48 8.13 -13.89 -3.07
CA VAL A 48 6.85 -13.85 -2.34
C VAL A 48 6.10 -12.54 -2.63
N GLN A 49 6.73 -11.38 -2.40
CA GLN A 49 6.02 -10.10 -2.48
C GLN A 49 5.61 -9.71 -3.90
N THR A 50 6.44 -10.03 -4.90
CA THR A 50 6.11 -9.74 -6.31
C THR A 50 5.03 -10.69 -6.84
N THR A 51 5.08 -11.96 -6.44
CA THR A 51 4.03 -12.92 -6.80
C THR A 51 2.71 -12.54 -6.14
N LEU A 52 2.73 -12.21 -4.85
CA LEU A 52 1.52 -11.80 -4.12
C LEU A 52 0.89 -10.55 -4.73
N LEU A 53 1.70 -9.54 -5.10
CA LEU A 53 1.22 -8.37 -5.85
C LEU A 53 0.56 -8.80 -7.16
N THR A 54 1.23 -9.64 -7.95
CA THR A 54 0.72 -10.14 -9.23
C THR A 54 -0.66 -10.80 -9.08
N MET A 55 -0.85 -11.58 -8.01
CA MET A 55 -2.13 -12.23 -7.71
C MET A 55 -3.21 -11.23 -7.25
N TYR A 56 -2.85 -10.16 -6.55
CA TYR A 56 -3.79 -9.11 -6.16
C TYR A 56 -4.23 -8.24 -7.34
N GLU A 57 -3.33 -7.98 -8.30
CA GLU A 57 -3.64 -7.14 -9.47
C GLU A 57 -4.71 -7.72 -10.38
N LEU A 58 -4.99 -9.03 -10.28
CA LEU A 58 -6.13 -9.67 -10.94
C LEU A 58 -7.49 -9.16 -10.44
N HIS A 59 -7.57 -8.65 -9.20
CA HIS A 59 -8.79 -8.07 -8.65
C HIS A 59 -8.94 -6.56 -8.93
N TYR A 60 -7.93 -5.92 -9.54
CA TYR A 60 -7.97 -4.50 -9.90
C TYR A 60 -8.17 -4.34 -11.41
N ARG A 61 -7.14 -3.84 -12.11
CA ARG A 61 -7.17 -3.59 -13.56
C ARG A 61 -6.65 -4.77 -14.40
N GLY A 62 -6.32 -5.89 -13.75
CA GLY A 62 -5.83 -7.09 -14.39
C GLY A 62 -4.41 -6.98 -14.96
N LEU A 63 -4.00 -8.04 -15.65
CA LEU A 63 -2.68 -8.17 -16.24
C LEU A 63 -2.80 -8.31 -17.77
N ASP A 64 -1.93 -7.62 -18.51
CA ASP A 64 -1.99 -7.58 -19.96
C ASP A 64 -1.77 -8.99 -20.54
N GLY A 65 -2.73 -9.46 -21.34
CA GLY A 65 -2.67 -10.79 -21.97
C GLY A 65 -3.01 -11.97 -21.05
N VAL A 66 -3.50 -11.73 -19.82
CA VAL A 66 -3.97 -12.77 -18.90
C VAL A 66 -5.49 -12.87 -18.97
N ASP A 67 -6.02 -14.10 -19.02
CA ASP A 67 -7.47 -14.36 -19.02
C ASP A 67 -8.09 -13.94 -17.68
N GLU A 68 -9.13 -13.09 -17.71
CA GLU A 68 -9.79 -12.53 -16.52
C GLU A 68 -10.35 -13.61 -15.58
N ARG A 69 -10.65 -14.81 -16.09
CA ARG A 69 -11.12 -15.93 -15.25
C ARG A 69 -10.07 -16.43 -14.25
N TRP A 70 -8.80 -16.06 -14.42
CA TRP A 70 -7.76 -16.30 -13.41
C TRP A 70 -8.06 -15.60 -12.08
N GLU A 71 -8.82 -14.50 -12.07
CA GLU A 71 -9.24 -13.78 -10.86
C GLU A 71 -9.85 -14.72 -9.81
N TRP A 72 -10.67 -15.68 -10.26
CA TRP A 72 -11.38 -16.62 -9.39
C TRP A 72 -10.93 -18.08 -9.57
N HIS A 73 -9.76 -18.31 -10.17
CA HIS A 73 -9.27 -19.67 -10.40
C HIS A 73 -8.90 -20.36 -9.07
N PRO A 74 -9.49 -21.52 -8.73
CA PRO A 74 -9.34 -22.14 -7.40
C PRO A 74 -7.90 -22.42 -7.00
N ASP A 75 -7.07 -22.96 -7.90
CA ASP A 75 -5.68 -23.30 -7.56
C ASP A 75 -4.82 -22.04 -7.32
N LEU A 76 -5.14 -20.93 -8.00
CA LEU A 76 -4.43 -19.66 -7.81
C LEU A 76 -4.82 -19.02 -6.47
N LEU A 77 -6.11 -19.05 -6.13
CA LEU A 77 -6.61 -18.59 -4.83
C LEU A 77 -6.05 -19.44 -3.68
N ALA A 78 -5.95 -20.76 -3.86
CA ALA A 78 -5.36 -21.65 -2.87
C ALA A 78 -3.86 -21.38 -2.66
N ALA A 79 -3.11 -21.11 -3.74
CA ALA A 79 -1.72 -20.69 -3.65
C ALA A 79 -1.58 -19.31 -2.99
N ARG A 80 -2.45 -18.36 -3.34
CA ARG A 80 -2.48 -17.03 -2.71
C ARG A 80 -2.72 -17.12 -1.21
N ALA A 81 -3.64 -17.97 -0.76
CA ALA A 81 -3.93 -18.16 0.65
C ALA A 81 -2.69 -18.59 1.46
N VAL A 82 -1.82 -19.44 0.88
CA VAL A 82 -0.54 -19.82 1.51
C VAL A 82 0.37 -18.61 1.71
N LEU A 83 0.46 -17.72 0.71
CA LEU A 83 1.27 -16.50 0.79
C LEU A 83 0.66 -15.48 1.76
N GLU A 84 -0.66 -15.31 1.73
CA GLU A 84 -1.41 -14.42 2.61
C GLU A 84 -1.25 -14.82 4.08
N ASP A 85 -1.36 -16.11 4.39
CA ASP A 85 -1.20 -16.62 5.77
C ASP A 85 0.22 -16.36 6.29
N ALA A 86 1.24 -16.60 5.46
CA ALA A 86 2.63 -16.33 5.79
C ALA A 86 2.89 -14.82 5.96
N PHE A 87 2.34 -14.01 5.05
CA PHE A 87 2.47 -12.56 5.06
C PHE A 87 1.80 -11.95 6.30
N GLU A 88 0.54 -12.30 6.59
CA GLU A 88 -0.16 -11.83 7.78
C GLU A 88 0.55 -12.27 9.07
N SER A 89 1.01 -13.52 9.14
CA SER A 89 1.75 -14.02 10.29
C SER A 89 3.03 -13.21 10.51
N ALA A 90 3.75 -12.85 9.45
CA ALA A 90 4.94 -12.02 9.53
C ALA A 90 4.62 -10.59 10.01
N VAL A 91 3.52 -9.97 9.53
CA VAL A 91 3.07 -8.65 10.02
C VAL A 91 2.67 -8.73 11.49
N ARG A 92 1.89 -9.72 11.90
CA ARG A 92 1.48 -9.92 13.31
C ARG A 92 2.65 -10.18 14.25
N ALA A 93 3.72 -10.80 13.76
CA ALA A 93 4.93 -11.03 14.55
C ALA A 93 5.70 -9.74 14.86
N VAL A 94 5.64 -8.73 13.99
CA VAL A 94 6.35 -7.46 14.17
C VAL A 94 5.47 -6.32 14.69
N VAL A 95 4.14 -6.42 14.54
CA VAL A 95 3.19 -5.40 14.99
C VAL A 95 2.29 -5.96 16.10
N PRO A 96 2.54 -5.59 17.37
CA PRO A 96 1.62 -5.92 18.46
C PRO A 96 0.33 -5.11 18.35
N VAL A 97 -0.76 -5.64 18.91
CA VAL A 97 -1.96 -4.84 19.13
C VAL A 97 -1.69 -3.84 20.26
N PRO A 98 -1.92 -2.53 20.07
CA PRO A 98 -1.78 -1.52 21.11
C PRO A 98 -2.59 -1.88 22.37
N ALA A 99 -1.94 -1.86 23.53
CA ALA A 99 -2.56 -2.20 24.80
C ALA A 99 -3.42 -1.03 25.31
N THR A 100 -4.70 -0.99 24.94
CA THR A 100 -5.64 0.05 25.36
C THR A 100 -6.99 -0.51 25.82
N GLY A 101 -7.57 0.19 26.80
CA GLY A 101 -8.91 -0.04 27.32
C GLY A 101 -10.02 0.62 26.49
N ALA A 102 -9.69 1.38 25.46
CA ALA A 102 -10.63 2.14 24.64
C ALA A 102 -11.81 1.30 24.13
N ARG A 103 -13.03 1.85 24.22
CA ARG A 103 -14.29 1.21 23.80
C ARG A 103 -15.20 2.13 23.00
N THR A 104 -15.15 3.42 23.27
CA THR A 104 -15.96 4.42 22.56
C THR A 104 -15.25 4.91 21.30
N ALA A 105 -16.01 5.45 20.35
CA ALA A 105 -15.43 6.02 19.13
C ALA A 105 -14.41 7.13 19.43
N GLY A 106 -14.65 7.93 20.48
CA GLY A 106 -13.73 8.98 20.93
C GLY A 106 -12.42 8.43 21.48
N GLU A 107 -12.50 7.46 22.41
CA GLU A 107 -11.30 6.83 23.00
C GLU A 107 -10.48 6.06 21.95
N ILE A 108 -11.13 5.43 20.98
CA ILE A 108 -10.44 4.74 19.88
C ILE A 108 -9.74 5.75 18.97
N ALA A 109 -10.40 6.85 18.62
CA ALA A 109 -9.77 7.92 17.86
C ALA A 109 -8.57 8.51 18.62
N GLU A 110 -8.70 8.78 19.92
CA GLU A 110 -7.58 9.24 20.76
C GLU A 110 -6.40 8.27 20.71
N ALA A 111 -6.65 6.95 20.86
CA ALA A 111 -5.59 5.94 20.73
C ALA A 111 -4.95 5.93 19.33
N LEU A 112 -5.71 6.17 18.26
CA LEU A 112 -5.18 6.28 16.90
C LEU A 112 -4.35 7.55 16.70
N PHE A 113 -4.77 8.69 17.26
CA PHE A 113 -3.98 9.93 17.27
C PHE A 113 -2.68 9.76 18.06
N GLU A 114 -2.72 9.08 19.21
CA GLU A 114 -1.52 8.76 19.98
C GLU A 114 -0.55 7.87 19.18
N LEU A 115 -1.06 6.85 18.47
CA LEU A 115 -0.25 5.98 17.61
C LEU A 115 0.42 6.73 16.45
N THR A 116 -0.22 7.78 15.94
CA THR A 116 0.24 8.53 14.76
C THR A 116 1.00 9.82 15.11
N ALA A 117 1.03 10.22 16.38
CA ALA A 117 1.70 11.44 16.85
C ALA A 117 3.24 11.37 16.77
N ASP A 118 3.84 10.17 16.81
CA ASP A 118 5.28 9.98 16.79
C ASP A 118 5.90 10.14 15.39
N ASP A 119 5.94 11.37 14.87
CA ASP A 119 6.67 11.77 13.64
C ASP A 119 8.00 12.49 13.96
N SER A 120 8.69 12.07 15.03
CA SER A 120 9.85 12.81 15.58
C SER A 120 11.23 12.42 15.01
N GLY A 121 11.31 11.42 14.12
CA GLY A 121 12.54 11.03 13.41
C GLY A 121 12.72 11.72 12.06
N PRO A 122 13.94 11.75 11.46
CA PRO A 122 14.12 12.20 10.08
C PRO A 122 13.54 11.17 9.10
N GLY A 123 12.21 11.08 9.02
CA GLY A 123 11.50 10.25 8.06
C GLY A 123 11.78 10.67 6.62
N VAL A 124 11.37 9.83 5.66
CA VAL A 124 11.54 10.07 4.21
C VAL A 124 11.11 11.48 3.82
N SER A 125 9.97 11.95 4.34
CA SER A 125 9.47 13.31 4.10
C SER A 125 10.44 14.41 4.56
N GLY A 126 11.05 14.27 5.74
CA GLY A 126 12.09 15.17 6.23
C GLY A 126 13.36 15.12 5.39
N PHE A 127 13.74 13.94 4.90
CA PHE A 127 14.88 13.77 3.99
C PHE A 127 14.62 14.45 2.64
N ILE A 128 13.47 14.20 2.00
CA ILE A 128 13.05 14.85 0.74
C ILE A 128 12.99 16.38 0.90
N ALA A 129 12.43 16.86 2.01
CA ALA A 129 12.30 18.29 2.28
C ALA A 129 13.66 19.02 2.39
N LYS A 130 14.70 18.37 2.91
CA LYS A 130 15.93 19.04 3.35
C LYS A 130 17.22 18.58 2.67
N ARG A 131 17.30 17.34 2.21
CA ARG A 131 18.57 16.68 1.84
C ARG A 131 18.55 15.99 0.47
N ALA A 132 17.41 15.45 0.04
CA ALA A 132 17.35 14.66 -1.19
C ALA A 132 17.88 15.39 -2.41
N THR A 133 18.55 14.64 -3.27
CA THR A 133 18.89 15.03 -4.64
C THR A 133 17.69 14.85 -5.58
N ASP A 134 17.82 15.34 -6.80
CA ASP A 134 16.81 15.14 -7.85
C ASP A 134 16.55 13.65 -8.12
N ASP A 135 17.61 12.86 -8.31
CA ASP A 135 17.51 11.41 -8.54
C ASP A 135 16.78 10.69 -7.39
N GLN A 136 17.08 11.02 -6.13
CA GLN A 136 16.43 10.43 -4.97
C GLN A 136 14.94 10.81 -4.87
N ALA A 137 14.58 12.03 -5.25
CA ALA A 137 13.19 12.46 -5.31
C ALA A 137 12.41 11.73 -6.42
N ARG A 138 13.06 11.45 -7.56
CA ARG A 138 12.48 10.63 -8.64
C ARG A 138 12.35 9.16 -8.22
N GLU A 139 13.32 8.60 -7.51
CA GLU A 139 13.21 7.26 -6.92
C GLU A 139 12.04 7.19 -5.93
N PHE A 140 11.87 8.20 -5.07
CA PHE A 140 10.72 8.28 -4.16
C PHE A 140 9.39 8.20 -4.91
N LEU A 141 9.25 8.94 -6.01
CA LEU A 141 8.05 8.88 -6.85
C LEU A 141 7.85 7.49 -7.48
N ILE A 142 8.92 6.83 -7.90
CA ILE A 142 8.86 5.45 -8.39
C ILE A 142 8.33 4.49 -7.33
N HIS A 143 8.87 4.54 -6.10
CA HIS A 143 8.39 3.71 -4.99
C HIS A 143 6.90 3.91 -4.70
N ARG A 144 6.48 5.18 -4.68
CA ARG A 144 5.12 5.57 -4.36
C ARG A 144 4.13 5.30 -5.50
N SER A 145 4.57 5.24 -6.76
CA SER A 145 3.72 4.96 -7.92
C SER A 145 2.97 3.63 -7.86
N ILE A 146 3.48 2.63 -7.13
CA ILE A 146 2.88 1.29 -7.04
C ILE A 146 1.49 1.33 -6.38
N TYR A 147 1.31 2.21 -5.40
CA TYR A 147 0.01 2.45 -4.79
C TYR A 147 -0.70 3.65 -5.43
N HIS A 148 -0.04 4.80 -5.53
CA HIS A 148 -0.75 6.05 -5.84
C HIS A 148 -1.39 6.07 -7.23
N LEU A 149 -0.93 5.26 -8.20
CA LEU A 149 -1.61 5.13 -9.51
C LEU A 149 -2.93 4.31 -9.45
N LYS A 150 -3.28 3.76 -8.29
CA LYS A 150 -4.57 3.14 -7.96
C LYS A 150 -5.17 3.67 -6.65
N GLU A 151 -4.75 4.85 -6.20
CA GLU A 151 -5.41 5.51 -5.08
C GLU A 151 -6.87 5.83 -5.46
N ALA A 152 -7.89 5.42 -4.68
CA ALA A 152 -7.92 4.74 -3.39
C ALA A 152 -8.57 3.34 -3.45
N ASP A 153 -8.33 2.61 -4.55
CA ASP A 153 -8.99 1.34 -4.90
C ASP A 153 -8.94 0.27 -3.78
N PRO A 154 -7.80 0.03 -3.08
CA PRO A 154 -7.74 -1.00 -2.05
C PRO A 154 -8.70 -0.78 -0.87
N HIS A 155 -8.87 0.47 -0.43
CA HIS A 155 -9.77 0.81 0.68
C HIS A 155 -11.24 0.69 0.28
N SER A 156 -11.55 0.91 -0.99
CA SER A 156 -12.92 0.78 -1.53
C SER A 156 -13.51 -0.62 -1.38
N TRP A 157 -12.68 -1.67 -1.27
CA TRP A 157 -13.16 -3.02 -0.97
C TRP A 157 -13.87 -3.16 0.40
N ALA A 158 -13.68 -2.20 1.31
CA ALA A 158 -14.38 -2.16 2.58
C ALA A 158 -15.84 -1.71 2.44
N LEU A 159 -16.19 -0.90 1.43
CA LEU A 159 -17.54 -0.35 1.22
C LEU A 159 -18.69 -1.37 1.29
N PRO A 160 -18.63 -2.56 0.64
CA PRO A 160 -19.71 -3.54 0.72
C PRO A 160 -19.82 -4.23 2.10
N ARG A 161 -18.83 -4.07 2.99
CA ARG A 161 -18.73 -4.76 4.28
C ARG A 161 -19.14 -3.91 5.47
N LEU A 162 -19.22 -2.60 5.27
CA LEU A 162 -19.60 -1.63 6.29
C LEU A 162 -21.08 -1.25 6.15
N THR A 163 -21.67 -0.84 7.27
CA THR A 163 -23.02 -0.25 7.32
C THR A 163 -23.03 0.95 8.28
N GLY A 164 -24.08 1.78 8.24
CA GLY A 164 -24.24 2.91 9.16
C GLY A 164 -23.15 3.98 9.03
N ARG A 165 -22.84 4.64 10.16
CA ARG A 165 -21.89 5.77 10.25
C ARG A 165 -20.51 5.47 9.64
N PRO A 166 -19.86 4.32 9.92
CA PRO A 166 -18.59 3.97 9.27
C PRO A 166 -18.65 3.92 7.74
N LYS A 167 -19.76 3.42 7.18
CA LYS A 167 -19.91 3.38 5.71
C LYS A 167 -20.03 4.78 5.12
N SER A 168 -20.81 5.66 5.76
CA SER A 168 -20.95 7.04 5.30
C SER A 168 -19.60 7.77 5.33
N ALA A 169 -18.83 7.61 6.41
CA ALA A 169 -17.50 8.18 6.55
C ALA A 169 -16.53 7.68 5.46
N LEU A 170 -16.53 6.37 5.17
CA LEU A 170 -15.72 5.83 4.09
C LEU A 170 -16.14 6.38 2.72
N ILE A 171 -17.44 6.53 2.45
CA ILE A 171 -17.91 7.13 1.19
C ILE A 171 -17.43 8.57 1.04
N GLU A 172 -17.46 9.35 2.12
CA GLU A 172 -17.01 10.74 2.12
C GLU A 172 -15.53 10.84 1.75
N ILE A 173 -14.66 10.07 2.44
CA ILE A 173 -13.22 10.02 2.13
C ILE A 173 -13.01 9.55 0.68
N GLN A 174 -13.58 8.41 0.29
CA GLN A 174 -13.38 7.88 -1.06
C GLN A 174 -13.91 8.81 -2.16
N ALA A 175 -14.99 9.56 -1.91
CA ALA A 175 -15.50 10.51 -2.89
C ALA A 175 -14.48 11.60 -3.20
N ASP A 176 -13.76 12.09 -2.19
CA ASP A 176 -12.66 13.05 -2.36
C ASP A 176 -11.49 12.43 -3.12
N GLU A 177 -11.01 11.25 -2.69
CA GLU A 177 -9.93 10.51 -3.37
C GLU A 177 -10.21 10.23 -4.86
N TYR A 178 -11.48 10.00 -5.20
CA TYR A 178 -11.95 9.85 -6.59
C TYR A 178 -12.30 11.19 -7.27
N GLY A 179 -11.77 12.31 -6.77
CA GLY A 179 -11.91 13.65 -7.35
C GLY A 179 -13.33 14.20 -7.36
N GLY A 180 -14.19 13.75 -6.45
CA GLY A 180 -15.62 14.08 -6.42
C GLY A 180 -16.38 13.62 -7.67
N GLY A 181 -15.87 12.62 -8.39
CA GLY A 181 -16.41 12.17 -9.67
C GLY A 181 -16.10 13.11 -10.85
N ARG A 182 -15.16 14.04 -10.70
CA ARG A 182 -14.71 14.94 -11.76
C ARG A 182 -13.52 14.32 -12.51
N PRO A 183 -13.64 14.05 -13.82
CA PRO A 183 -12.51 13.53 -14.61
C PRO A 183 -11.31 14.48 -14.55
N GLY A 184 -10.10 13.93 -14.38
CA GLY A 184 -8.86 14.68 -14.25
C GLY A 184 -8.50 15.10 -12.82
N TYR A 185 -9.36 14.82 -11.83
CA TYR A 185 -9.18 15.17 -10.42
C TYR A 185 -9.04 13.96 -9.50
N LEU A 186 -9.05 12.74 -10.04
CA LEU A 186 -8.72 11.56 -9.22
C LEU A 186 -7.30 11.71 -8.71
N HIS A 187 -7.05 11.42 -7.43
CA HIS A 187 -5.71 11.58 -6.85
C HIS A 187 -4.67 10.73 -7.59
N ALA A 188 -5.06 9.56 -8.09
CA ALA A 188 -4.23 8.76 -8.99
C ALA A 188 -3.87 9.45 -10.32
N GLU A 189 -4.77 10.25 -10.90
CA GLU A 189 -4.50 11.03 -12.12
C GLU A 189 -3.58 12.23 -11.83
N LEU A 190 -3.77 12.89 -10.68
CA LEU A 190 -2.89 13.94 -10.19
C LEU A 190 -1.46 13.40 -9.97
N TYR A 191 -1.35 12.22 -9.35
CA TYR A 191 -0.07 11.55 -9.18
C TYR A 191 0.59 11.19 -10.52
N GLY A 192 -0.20 10.68 -11.47
CA GLY A 192 0.28 10.43 -12.84
C GLY A 192 0.78 11.71 -13.52
N ALA A 193 0.13 12.86 -13.30
CA ALA A 193 0.61 14.15 -13.79
C ALA A 193 1.96 14.54 -13.17
N THR A 194 2.15 14.34 -11.86
CA THR A 194 3.44 14.52 -11.18
C THR A 194 4.53 13.66 -11.83
N LEU A 195 4.26 12.37 -12.11
CA LEU A 195 5.23 11.48 -12.78
C LEU A 195 5.62 12.01 -14.16
N ARG A 196 4.64 12.37 -15.00
CA ARG A 196 4.91 12.91 -16.34
C ARG A 196 5.71 14.21 -16.29
N ALA A 197 5.41 15.10 -15.34
CA ALA A 197 6.08 16.38 -15.18
C ALA A 197 7.56 16.22 -14.80
N VAL A 198 7.92 15.18 -14.04
CA VAL A 198 9.32 14.84 -13.75
C VAL A 198 9.96 13.91 -14.80
N GLY A 199 9.27 13.61 -15.91
CA GLY A 199 9.76 12.75 -16.99
C GLY A 199 9.79 11.25 -16.66
N LEU A 200 8.92 10.78 -15.78
CA LEU A 200 8.68 9.36 -15.46
C LEU A 200 7.45 8.83 -16.24
N ASP A 201 7.37 7.51 -16.38
CA ASP A 201 6.27 6.76 -16.98
C ASP A 201 5.14 6.61 -15.95
N ASP A 202 3.97 7.16 -16.25
CA ASP A 202 2.78 7.08 -15.41
C ASP A 202 1.90 5.86 -15.71
N THR A 203 2.34 4.96 -16.59
CA THR A 203 1.62 3.71 -16.86
C THR A 203 1.48 2.90 -15.58
N TYR A 204 0.26 2.44 -15.30
CA TYR A 204 -0.05 1.63 -14.13
C TYR A 204 0.87 0.40 -14.02
N GLY A 205 1.65 0.35 -12.94
CA GLY A 205 2.62 -0.71 -12.64
C GLY A 205 3.92 -0.69 -13.44
N ALA A 206 4.26 0.42 -14.13
CA ALA A 206 5.48 0.55 -14.93
C ALA A 206 6.77 0.20 -14.17
N TYR A 207 6.78 0.44 -12.86
CA TYR A 207 7.98 0.31 -12.03
C TYR A 207 7.97 -0.89 -11.07
N VAL A 208 7.02 -1.81 -11.20
CA VAL A 208 6.95 -2.99 -10.31
C VAL A 208 8.27 -3.74 -10.31
N ASP A 209 8.96 -3.89 -11.45
CA ASP A 209 10.20 -4.66 -11.56
C ASP A 209 11.41 -4.06 -10.83
N VAL A 210 11.39 -2.74 -10.58
CA VAL A 210 12.53 -2.01 -10.00
C VAL A 210 12.33 -1.64 -8.53
N VAL A 211 11.12 -1.77 -7.97
CA VAL A 211 10.89 -1.53 -6.53
C VAL A 211 11.21 -2.78 -5.69
N PRO A 212 11.76 -2.62 -4.48
CA PRO A 212 12.13 -3.72 -3.58
C PRO A 212 10.93 -4.31 -2.84
N ALA A 213 11.08 -5.54 -2.34
CA ALA A 213 10.05 -6.23 -1.57
C ALA A 213 9.39 -5.41 -0.44
N PRO A 214 10.10 -4.59 0.36
CA PRO A 214 9.45 -3.74 1.38
C PRO A 214 8.40 -2.77 0.84
N THR A 215 8.61 -2.24 -0.38
CA THR A 215 7.63 -1.38 -1.04
C THR A 215 6.40 -2.17 -1.47
N LEU A 216 6.62 -3.36 -2.03
CA LEU A 216 5.52 -4.25 -2.44
C LEU A 216 4.73 -4.75 -1.23
N ALA A 217 5.40 -5.08 -0.12
CA ALA A 217 4.75 -5.47 1.13
C ALA A 217 3.79 -4.38 1.62
N ASN A 218 4.20 -3.11 1.59
CA ASN A 218 3.33 -1.99 1.99
C ASN A 218 2.03 -1.97 1.16
N VAL A 219 2.13 -2.12 -0.16
CA VAL A 219 0.95 -2.12 -1.05
C VAL A 219 0.10 -3.39 -0.92
N ASN A 220 0.76 -4.55 -0.76
CA ASN A 220 0.11 -5.84 -0.58
C ASN A 220 -0.72 -5.89 0.71
N LEU A 221 -0.31 -5.17 1.77
CA LEU A 221 -1.06 -5.07 3.02
C LEU A 221 -2.47 -4.52 2.80
N MET A 222 -2.59 -3.47 1.99
CA MET A 222 -3.88 -2.84 1.68
C MET A 222 -4.80 -3.81 0.95
N SER A 223 -4.24 -4.61 0.04
CA SER A 223 -5.00 -5.63 -0.71
C SER A 223 -5.40 -6.81 0.17
N LEU A 224 -4.52 -7.25 1.08
CA LEU A 224 -4.84 -8.27 2.09
C LEU A 224 -6.04 -7.83 2.95
N PHE A 225 -5.98 -6.63 3.53
CA PHE A 225 -7.08 -6.13 4.35
C PHE A 225 -8.33 -5.86 3.52
N GLY A 226 -8.13 -5.29 2.34
CA GLY A 226 -9.16 -4.96 1.38
C GLY A 226 -9.92 -6.18 0.88
N LEU A 227 -9.29 -7.32 0.58
CA LEU A 227 -9.98 -8.49 0.00
C LEU A 227 -10.59 -9.44 1.05
N HIS A 228 -10.18 -9.34 2.32
CA HIS A 228 -10.64 -10.24 3.38
C HIS A 228 -11.64 -9.59 4.33
N ARG A 229 -12.92 -10.03 4.30
CA ARG A 229 -13.97 -9.48 5.19
C ARG A 229 -13.63 -9.58 6.68
N ARG A 230 -12.88 -10.60 7.09
CA ARG A 230 -12.43 -10.75 8.48
C ARG A 230 -11.53 -9.60 8.93
N LEU A 231 -10.80 -8.97 7.99
CA LEU A 231 -9.86 -7.87 8.23
C LEU A 231 -10.49 -6.48 8.00
N ARG A 232 -11.82 -6.37 8.01
CA ARG A 232 -12.51 -5.07 7.82
C ARG A 232 -12.18 -4.02 8.89
N GLY A 233 -11.85 -4.45 10.11
CA GLY A 233 -11.31 -3.55 11.14
C GLY A 233 -9.93 -3.04 10.74
N ALA A 234 -9.07 -3.94 10.26
CA ALA A 234 -7.70 -3.61 9.88
C ALA A 234 -7.63 -2.63 8.71
N ILE A 235 -8.45 -2.77 7.66
CA ILE A 235 -8.47 -1.78 6.56
C ILE A 235 -8.98 -0.40 7.03
N ALA A 236 -9.95 -0.36 7.96
CA ALA A 236 -10.45 0.90 8.50
C ALA A 236 -9.41 1.61 9.38
N GLY A 237 -8.71 0.85 10.23
CA GLY A 237 -7.60 1.37 11.02
C GLY A 237 -6.39 1.79 10.18
N HIS A 238 -6.08 1.02 9.13
CA HIS A 238 -5.05 1.38 8.16
C HIS A 238 -5.39 2.71 7.46
N LEU A 239 -6.63 2.88 6.99
CA LEU A 239 -7.05 4.16 6.39
C LEU A 239 -6.95 5.30 7.40
N ALA A 240 -7.41 5.10 8.64
CA ALA A 240 -7.29 6.12 9.68
C ALA A 240 -5.84 6.55 9.92
N ALA A 241 -4.90 5.60 10.02
CA ALA A 241 -3.49 5.93 10.17
C ALA A 241 -2.92 6.64 8.93
N PHE A 242 -3.32 6.21 7.73
CA PHE A 242 -2.89 6.82 6.47
C PHE A 242 -3.34 8.29 6.38
N GLU A 243 -4.62 8.57 6.63
CA GLU A 243 -5.17 9.93 6.66
C GLU A 243 -4.50 10.80 7.73
N MET A 244 -4.40 10.31 8.97
CA MET A 244 -3.77 11.03 10.10
C MET A 244 -2.29 11.35 9.87
N THR A 245 -1.62 10.67 8.94
CA THR A 245 -0.20 10.87 8.63
C THR A 245 0.02 11.42 7.22
N SER A 246 -1.02 11.95 6.56
CA SER A 246 -0.91 12.40 5.16
C SER A 246 -0.35 13.83 5.04
N SER A 247 -0.89 14.81 5.77
CA SER A 247 -0.58 16.23 5.56
C SER A 247 0.85 16.65 5.81
N ILE A 248 1.40 16.30 6.97
CA ILE A 248 2.72 16.79 7.37
C ILE A 248 3.78 16.24 6.41
N PRO A 249 3.77 14.92 6.07
CA PRO A 249 4.58 14.40 4.98
C PRO A 249 4.32 15.06 3.63
N SER A 250 3.07 15.22 3.19
CA SER A 250 2.74 15.85 1.90
C SER A 250 3.26 17.27 1.79
N ARG A 251 3.09 18.09 2.83
CA ARG A 251 3.68 19.44 2.91
C ARG A 251 5.19 19.40 2.79
N ARG A 252 5.86 18.47 3.48
CA ARG A 252 7.32 18.28 3.42
C ARG A 252 7.77 17.83 2.03
N TYR A 253 7.05 16.91 1.39
CA TYR A 253 7.32 16.50 0.00
C TYR A 253 7.20 17.69 -0.94
N GLY A 254 6.10 18.43 -0.88
CA GLY A 254 5.89 19.64 -1.68
C GLY A 254 7.00 20.68 -1.47
N HIS A 255 7.47 20.92 -0.24
CA HIS A 255 8.63 21.78 0.01
C HIS A 255 9.92 21.22 -0.58
N GLY A 256 10.14 19.91 -0.50
CA GLY A 256 11.30 19.24 -1.08
C GLY A 256 11.37 19.36 -2.60
N PHE A 257 10.26 19.15 -3.30
CA PHE A 257 10.20 19.31 -4.76
C PHE A 257 10.39 20.77 -5.19
N ARG A 258 9.79 21.74 -4.49
CA ARG A 258 10.04 23.17 -4.76
C ARG A 258 11.51 23.56 -4.57
N ARG A 259 12.15 23.03 -3.52
CA ARG A 259 13.59 23.22 -3.26
C ARG A 259 14.46 22.69 -4.40
N LEU A 260 14.02 21.61 -5.07
CA LEU A 260 14.69 21.02 -6.24
C LEU A 260 14.39 21.76 -7.55
N GLY A 261 13.56 22.82 -7.52
CA GLY A 261 13.25 23.67 -8.68
C GLY A 261 11.97 23.30 -9.41
N TYR A 262 11.17 22.36 -8.89
CA TYR A 262 9.90 21.97 -9.49
C TYR A 262 8.75 22.93 -9.17
N GLY A 263 7.81 23.03 -10.11
CA GLY A 263 6.63 23.88 -10.03
C GLY A 263 5.35 23.15 -9.60
N PRO A 264 4.19 23.83 -9.70
CA PRO A 264 2.88 23.27 -9.34
C PRO A 264 2.47 22.02 -10.12
N ASP A 265 3.03 21.81 -11.31
CA ASP A 265 2.84 20.62 -12.13
C ASP A 265 3.37 19.33 -11.47
N VAL A 266 4.36 19.46 -10.59
CA VAL A 266 4.88 18.35 -9.76
C VAL A 266 4.28 18.38 -8.35
N THR A 267 4.12 19.57 -7.77
CA THR A 267 3.72 19.69 -6.35
C THR A 267 2.23 19.56 -6.13
N GLY A 268 1.39 19.71 -7.16
CA GLY A 268 -0.07 19.76 -7.05
C GLY A 268 -0.67 18.57 -6.31
N TYR A 269 -0.22 17.34 -6.60
CA TYR A 269 -0.66 16.14 -5.87
C TYR A 269 -0.44 16.26 -4.35
N PHE A 270 0.75 16.72 -3.93
CA PHE A 270 1.08 16.86 -2.52
C PHE A 270 0.34 18.05 -1.88
N ASP A 271 0.10 19.11 -2.63
CA ASP A 271 -0.61 20.28 -2.15
C ASP A 271 -2.10 19.96 -1.90
N GLU A 272 -2.72 19.14 -2.76
CA GLU A 272 -4.09 18.64 -2.57
C GLU A 272 -4.25 17.92 -1.21
N HIS A 273 -3.33 17.02 -0.89
CA HIS A 273 -3.32 16.28 0.38
C HIS A 273 -3.01 17.15 1.61
N VAL A 274 -2.56 18.39 1.42
CA VAL A 274 -2.42 19.36 2.52
C VAL A 274 -3.74 20.10 2.77
N GLU A 275 -4.55 20.32 1.73
CA GLU A 275 -5.81 21.06 1.82
C GLU A 275 -6.96 20.20 2.39
N ALA A 276 -6.98 18.90 2.09
CA ALA A 276 -8.05 17.96 2.50
C ALA A 276 -8.05 17.58 4.01
N ASP A 277 -6.95 17.85 4.72
CA ASP A 277 -6.49 16.97 5.80
C ASP A 277 -7.15 17.14 7.17
N ALA A 278 -7.45 18.37 7.62
CA ALA A 278 -7.98 18.58 8.97
C ALA A 278 -9.36 17.95 9.18
N VAL A 279 -10.09 17.69 8.09
CA VAL A 279 -11.41 17.06 8.10
C VAL A 279 -11.25 15.53 7.96
N HIS A 280 -10.39 15.07 7.04
CA HIS A 280 -10.19 13.64 6.79
C HIS A 280 -9.62 12.88 7.99
N GLU A 281 -8.63 13.42 8.71
CA GLU A 281 -8.09 12.75 9.90
C GLU A 281 -9.17 12.50 10.96
N GLN A 282 -10.13 13.42 11.08
CA GLN A 282 -11.22 13.38 12.06
C GLN A 282 -12.27 12.37 11.63
N ILE A 283 -12.67 12.39 10.36
CA ILE A 283 -13.62 11.45 9.78
C ILE A 283 -13.05 10.04 9.84
N ALA A 284 -11.80 9.84 9.43
CA ALA A 284 -11.17 8.53 9.40
C ALA A 284 -11.00 7.95 10.82
N GLY A 285 -10.54 8.77 11.77
CA GLY A 285 -10.36 8.35 13.16
C GLY A 285 -11.67 8.12 13.91
N ARG A 286 -12.57 9.10 13.92
CA ARG A 286 -13.79 9.09 14.75
C ARG A 286 -14.98 8.44 14.05
N ASP A 287 -15.28 8.88 12.82
CA ASP A 287 -16.50 8.48 12.12
C ASP A 287 -16.38 7.15 11.37
N LEU A 288 -15.18 6.77 10.96
CA LEU A 288 -14.88 5.47 10.34
C LEU A 288 -14.38 4.46 11.37
N ALA A 289 -13.13 4.59 11.82
CA ALA A 289 -12.46 3.57 12.62
C ALA A 289 -13.04 3.45 14.03
N GLY A 290 -13.21 4.58 14.72
CA GLY A 290 -13.80 4.65 16.05
C GLY A 290 -15.25 4.17 16.07
N ALA A 291 -16.09 4.69 15.18
CA ALA A 291 -17.48 4.27 15.08
C ALA A 291 -17.64 2.79 14.70
N LEU A 292 -16.75 2.24 13.87
CA LEU A 292 -16.75 0.81 13.55
C LEU A 292 -16.42 -0.04 14.79
N ALA A 293 -15.37 0.33 15.53
CA ALA A 293 -14.98 -0.38 16.74
C ALA A 293 -16.03 -0.29 17.86
N GLU A 294 -16.72 0.86 17.98
CA GLU A 294 -17.82 1.05 18.94
C GLU A 294 -19.06 0.21 18.58
N ALA A 295 -19.45 0.22 17.30
CA ALA A 295 -20.60 -0.55 16.81
C ALA A 295 -20.34 -2.07 16.79
N GLU A 296 -19.09 -2.48 16.52
CA GLU A 296 -18.67 -3.87 16.44
C GLU A 296 -17.43 -4.14 17.33
N PRO A 297 -17.60 -4.29 18.66
CA PRO A 297 -16.46 -4.41 19.59
C PRO A 297 -15.46 -5.53 19.27
N SER A 298 -15.89 -6.57 18.54
CA SER A 298 -15.02 -7.67 18.09
C SER A 298 -13.94 -7.24 17.10
N VAL A 299 -14.09 -6.12 16.38
CA VAL A 299 -13.10 -5.66 15.38
C VAL A 299 -12.17 -4.58 15.91
N ARG A 300 -12.36 -4.14 17.17
CA ARG A 300 -11.56 -3.08 17.80
C ARG A 300 -10.06 -3.35 17.70
N ASP A 301 -9.64 -4.57 18.02
CA ASP A 301 -8.22 -4.93 18.04
C ASP A 301 -7.65 -4.95 16.62
N ASP A 302 -8.44 -5.37 15.63
CA ASP A 302 -8.05 -5.29 14.23
C ASP A 302 -7.93 -3.84 13.76
N VAL A 303 -8.79 -2.91 14.22
CA VAL A 303 -8.65 -1.47 13.92
C VAL A 303 -7.31 -0.94 14.40
N LEU A 304 -6.98 -1.14 15.68
CA LEU A 304 -5.73 -0.65 16.24
C LEU A 304 -4.50 -1.35 15.62
N TRP A 305 -4.61 -2.64 15.36
CA TRP A 305 -3.56 -3.40 14.68
C TRP A 305 -3.36 -2.96 13.24
N GLY A 306 -4.43 -2.69 12.49
CA GLY A 306 -4.35 -2.21 11.11
C GLY A 306 -3.67 -0.85 10.99
N ALA A 307 -3.94 0.05 11.94
CA ALA A 307 -3.22 1.32 12.06
C ALA A 307 -1.72 1.10 12.32
N GLY A 308 -1.38 0.26 13.31
CA GLY A 308 0.02 -0.10 13.59
C GLY A 308 0.71 -0.79 12.41
N ALA A 309 -0.01 -1.62 11.66
CA ALA A 309 0.51 -2.31 10.47
C ALA A 309 0.82 -1.35 9.33
N CYS A 310 -0.03 -0.35 9.10
CA CYS A 310 0.24 0.75 8.17
C CYS A 310 1.57 1.42 8.51
N LEU A 311 1.69 1.93 9.75
CA LEU A 311 2.89 2.66 10.20
C LEU A 311 4.17 1.81 10.14
N ALA A 312 4.09 0.54 10.55
CA ALA A 312 5.26 -0.34 10.56
C ALA A 312 5.77 -0.68 9.15
N LEU A 313 4.88 -0.94 8.19
CA LEU A 313 5.30 -1.25 6.82
C LEU A 313 5.73 0.00 6.04
N GLU A 314 5.10 1.14 6.30
CA GLU A 314 5.59 2.44 5.82
C GLU A 314 7.00 2.75 6.35
N GLU A 315 7.23 2.58 7.66
CA GLU A 315 8.53 2.79 8.27
C GLU A 315 9.58 1.85 7.66
N ARG A 316 9.23 0.58 7.43
CA ARG A 316 10.14 -0.40 6.84
C ARG A 316 10.54 -0.02 5.40
N ALA A 317 9.58 0.37 4.57
CA ALA A 317 9.87 0.87 3.22
C ALA A 317 10.68 2.17 3.26
N GLY A 318 10.39 3.05 4.21
CA GLY A 318 11.10 4.30 4.44
C GLY A 318 12.55 4.11 4.84
N ARG A 319 12.82 3.22 5.80
CA ARG A 319 14.18 2.85 6.23
C ARG A 319 15.00 2.30 5.08
N HIS A 320 14.43 1.43 4.24
CA HIS A 320 15.13 0.94 3.05
C HIS A 320 15.59 2.08 2.14
N MET A 321 14.70 3.05 1.83
CA MET A 321 15.07 4.21 1.01
C MET A 321 16.18 5.04 1.66
N LEU A 322 16.00 5.40 2.93
CA LEU A 322 16.95 6.24 3.68
C LEU A 322 18.32 5.58 3.79
N ASP A 323 18.39 4.31 4.19
CA ASP A 323 19.64 3.57 4.35
C ASP A 323 20.43 3.52 3.04
N ARG A 324 19.76 3.30 1.91
CA ARG A 324 20.40 3.25 0.60
C ARG A 324 20.90 4.63 0.17
N TRP A 325 20.07 5.66 0.31
CA TRP A 325 20.41 7.03 -0.07
C TRP A 325 21.54 7.61 0.79
N GLU A 326 21.56 7.37 2.09
CA GLU A 326 22.63 7.84 2.99
C GLU A 326 23.98 7.16 2.69
N GLN A 327 23.95 5.98 2.07
CA GLN A 327 25.13 5.28 1.58
C GLN A 327 25.50 5.66 0.14
N GLY A 328 24.81 6.62 -0.48
CA GLY A 328 25.03 7.04 -1.86
C GLY A 328 24.64 5.98 -2.89
N ARG A 329 23.73 5.07 -2.55
CA ARG A 329 23.22 4.00 -3.43
C ARG A 329 21.77 4.24 -3.81
N THR A 330 21.36 3.71 -4.96
CA THR A 330 19.95 3.68 -5.36
C THR A 330 19.11 2.87 -4.37
N ALA A 331 17.90 3.35 -4.05
CA ALA A 331 16.91 2.62 -3.29
C ALA A 331 16.12 1.61 -4.16
N LEU A 332 16.22 1.74 -5.48
CA LEU A 332 15.67 0.77 -6.42
C LEU A 332 16.50 -0.52 -6.45
N ARG A 333 15.88 -1.59 -6.93
CA ARG A 333 16.57 -2.85 -7.19
C ARG A 333 17.49 -2.69 -8.39
N GLU A 334 18.75 -3.00 -8.18
CA GLU A 334 19.68 -3.27 -9.27
C GLU A 334 19.27 -4.59 -9.91
N ALA A 335 19.10 -4.62 -11.24
CA ALA A 335 18.74 -5.84 -11.96
C ALA A 335 19.77 -6.93 -11.67
N ARG A 336 19.38 -8.00 -10.94
CA ARG A 336 20.20 -9.20 -10.86
C ARG A 336 20.11 -9.93 -12.19
N PRO A 337 21.24 -10.30 -12.83
CA PRO A 337 21.19 -11.29 -13.89
C PRO A 337 20.54 -12.55 -13.32
N LEU A 338 19.54 -13.11 -14.02
CA LEU A 338 19.03 -14.44 -13.71
C LEU A 338 20.23 -15.40 -13.73
N ALA A 339 20.47 -16.10 -12.62
CA ALA A 339 21.43 -17.19 -12.62
C ALA A 339 20.97 -18.21 -13.67
N ALA A 340 21.85 -18.49 -14.63
CA ALA A 340 21.59 -19.34 -15.79
C ALA A 340 21.30 -20.80 -15.42
#